data_AF-A0A357A086-F1
#
_entry.id   AF-A0A357A086-F1
#
_cell.length_a   1.000
_cell.length_b   1.000
_cell.length_c   1.000
_cell.angle_alpha   90.00
_cell.angle_beta   90.00
_cell.angle_gamma   90.00
#
_symmetry.space_group_name_H-M   'P 1'
#
loop_
_entity.id
_entity.type
_entity.pdbx_description
1 polymer ?
#
loop_
_entity_poly.entity_id
_entity_poly.type
_entity_poly.pdbx_seq_one_letter_code
_entity_poly.pdbx_strand_id
1 'polypeptide(L)'
;MTTYQYLVGSHIWVKQTPQWNAVIEALSLPMFSDSHRAQLMQWVDLDNRFVDWEAIHEQASQYSPEQRILLRIAHALHQDGDCQLSELGQLSSAGRSAAIMLIGLRYR
;
A
#
# COMPACT_ATOMS: atom_id res chain seq x y z
N MET A 1 5.23 -19.42 -7.14
CA MET A 1 5.26 -18.57 -5.94
C MET A 1 4.40 -17.36 -6.22
N THR A 2 3.38 -17.11 -5.40
CA THR A 2 2.57 -15.90 -5.52
C THR A 2 3.36 -14.71 -4.97
N THR A 3 3.16 -13.51 -5.52
CA THR A 3 3.81 -12.26 -5.07
C THR A 3 3.68 -12.05 -3.55
N TYR A 4 2.59 -12.55 -2.97
CA TYR A 4 2.32 -12.59 -1.53
C TYR A 4 3.39 -13.34 -0.72
N GLN A 5 3.90 -14.47 -1.23
CA GLN A 5 4.94 -15.25 -0.55
C GLN A 5 6.31 -14.54 -0.58
N TYR A 6 6.57 -13.76 -1.64
CA TYR A 6 7.82 -13.00 -1.77
C TYR A 6 7.88 -11.82 -0.79
N LEU A 7 6.74 -11.13 -0.61
CA LEU A 7 6.62 -9.99 0.30
C LEU A 7 6.74 -10.36 1.80
N VAL A 8 6.39 -11.59 2.16
CA VAL A 8 6.32 -12.02 3.57
C VAL A 8 7.59 -12.76 4.01
N GLY A 9 8.28 -13.48 3.12
CA GLY A 9 9.35 -14.40 3.51
C GLY A 9 10.73 -13.74 3.74
N SER A 10 11.21 -12.95 2.79
CA SER A 10 12.63 -12.54 2.74
C SER A 10 12.95 -11.20 3.39
N HIS A 11 11.94 -10.37 3.66
CA HIS A 11 12.11 -8.95 4.03
C HIS A 11 11.55 -8.61 5.42
N ILE A 12 11.69 -9.55 6.37
CA ILE A 12 11.21 -9.38 7.76
C ILE A 12 11.73 -8.07 8.39
N TRP A 13 12.95 -7.64 8.06
CA TRP A 13 13.54 -6.39 8.54
C TRP A 13 12.83 -5.13 8.04
N VAL A 14 12.22 -5.17 6.85
CA VAL A 14 11.47 -4.05 6.27
C VAL A 14 10.12 -3.90 6.98
N LYS A 15 9.53 -5.00 7.46
CA LYS A 15 8.30 -4.97 8.27
C LYS A 15 8.47 -4.41 9.69
N GLN A 16 9.69 -4.15 10.13
CA GLN A 16 9.92 -3.57 11.47
C GLN A 16 9.74 -2.05 11.50
N THR A 17 9.64 -1.40 10.34
CA THR A 17 9.34 0.03 10.23
C THR A 17 7.86 0.23 9.88
N PRO A 18 7.07 0.95 10.71
CA PRO A 18 5.65 1.18 10.46
C PRO A 18 5.34 1.76 9.08
N GLN A 19 6.22 2.64 8.58
CA GLN A 19 6.13 3.25 7.24
C GLN A 19 6.09 2.18 6.13
N TRP A 20 6.96 1.19 6.23
CA TRP A 20 7.08 0.12 5.24
C TRP A 20 6.00 -0.95 5.40
N ASN A 21 5.50 -1.18 6.63
CA ASN A 21 4.32 -2.02 6.81
C ASN A 21 3.13 -1.50 6.03
N ALA A 22 2.92 -0.17 6.00
CA ALA A 22 1.83 0.41 5.21
C ALA A 22 1.99 0.10 3.72
N VAL A 23 3.21 0.12 3.17
CA VAL A 23 3.48 -0.20 1.76
C VAL A 23 3.21 -1.67 1.46
N ILE A 24 3.79 -2.57 2.24
CA ILE A 24 3.68 -4.02 2.01
C ILE A 24 2.23 -4.48 2.17
N GLU A 25 1.54 -4.01 3.23
CA GLU A 25 0.16 -4.41 3.51
C GLU A 25 -0.81 -3.80 2.49
N ALA A 26 -0.58 -2.57 2.02
CA ALA A 26 -1.41 -1.96 0.97
C ALA A 26 -1.35 -2.75 -0.33
N LEU A 27 -0.15 -3.16 -0.76
CA LEU A 27 0.03 -3.98 -1.96
C LEU A 27 -0.51 -5.39 -1.77
N SER A 28 -0.55 -5.88 -0.54
CA SER A 28 -1.10 -7.19 -0.19
C SER A 28 -2.62 -7.22 -0.11
N LEU A 29 -3.31 -6.07 -0.21
CA LEU A 29 -4.76 -6.01 -0.14
C LEU A 29 -5.41 -6.84 -1.26
N PRO A 30 -6.48 -7.60 -0.96
CA PRO A 30 -7.18 -8.42 -1.95
C PRO A 30 -7.86 -7.59 -3.04
N MET A 31 -7.94 -6.27 -2.84
CA MET A 31 -8.46 -5.31 -3.81
C MET A 31 -7.55 -5.13 -5.02
N PHE A 32 -6.26 -5.46 -4.91
CA PHE A 32 -5.37 -5.51 -6.05
C PHE A 32 -5.39 -6.92 -6.65
N SER A 33 -5.45 -7.02 -7.98
CA SER A 33 -5.21 -8.29 -8.66
C SER A 33 -3.71 -8.61 -8.62
N ASP A 34 -3.34 -9.85 -8.94
CA ASP A 34 -1.92 -10.22 -9.04
C ASP A 34 -1.19 -9.44 -10.13
N SER A 35 -1.86 -9.07 -11.22
CA SER A 35 -1.29 -8.22 -12.27
C SER A 35 -1.03 -6.80 -11.78
N HIS A 36 -1.98 -6.19 -11.06
CA HIS A 36 -1.77 -4.86 -10.47
C HIS A 36 -0.63 -4.90 -9.44
N ARG A 37 -0.59 -5.93 -8.60
CA ARG A 37 0.51 -6.14 -7.65
C ARG A 37 1.86 -6.21 -8.35
N ALA A 38 1.98 -7.03 -9.39
CA ALA A 38 3.23 -7.16 -10.14
C ALA A 38 3.68 -5.83 -10.75
N GLN A 39 2.75 -5.05 -11.32
CA GLN A 39 3.04 -3.72 -11.87
C GLN A 39 3.45 -2.72 -10.78
N LEU A 40 2.79 -2.71 -9.62
CA LEU A 40 3.15 -1.80 -8.54
C LEU A 40 4.50 -2.17 -7.91
N MET A 41 4.78 -3.47 -7.78
CA MET A 41 6.03 -3.96 -7.20
C MET A 41 7.28 -3.61 -8.01
N GLN A 42 7.15 -3.29 -9.30
CA GLN A 42 8.30 -2.85 -10.10
C GLN A 42 8.87 -1.50 -9.61
N TRP A 43 8.07 -0.72 -8.87
CA TRP A 43 8.42 0.60 -8.33
C TRP A 43 8.78 0.55 -6.84
N VAL A 44 8.90 -0.65 -6.27
CA VAL A 44 9.21 -0.87 -4.86
C VAL A 44 10.52 -1.63 -4.77
N ASP A 45 11.57 -0.94 -4.35
CA ASP A 45 12.87 -1.52 -4.07
C ASP A 45 12.99 -1.78 -2.56
N LEU A 46 12.81 -3.05 -2.19
CA LEU A 46 12.86 -3.49 -0.79
C LEU A 46 14.28 -3.53 -0.24
N ASP A 47 15.28 -3.73 -1.09
CA ASP A 47 16.68 -3.83 -0.68
C ASP A 47 17.26 -2.45 -0.38
N ASN A 48 16.95 -1.46 -1.24
CA ASN A 48 17.36 -0.08 -1.05
C ASN A 48 16.36 0.77 -0.24
N ARG A 49 15.23 0.18 0.18
CA ARG A 49 14.14 0.87 0.89
C ARG A 49 13.73 2.14 0.14
N PHE A 50 13.41 1.96 -1.13
CA PHE A 50 12.95 3.04 -1.99
C PHE A 50 11.60 2.68 -2.61
N VAL A 51 10.71 3.69 -2.68
CA VAL A 51 9.40 3.57 -3.34
C VAL A 51 9.25 4.75 -4.27
N ASP A 52 9.05 4.47 -5.56
CA ASP A 52 8.70 5.50 -6.53
C ASP A 52 7.18 5.75 -6.49
N TRP A 53 6.78 6.64 -5.57
CA TRP A 53 5.38 7.00 -5.40
C TRP A 53 4.80 7.76 -6.59
N GLU A 54 5.62 8.50 -7.34
CA GLU A 54 5.17 9.23 -8.52
C GLU A 54 4.73 8.24 -9.60
N ALA A 55 5.59 7.26 -9.92
CA ALA A 55 5.28 6.21 -10.88
C ALA A 55 4.09 5.34 -10.41
N ILE A 56 3.99 5.06 -9.10
CA ILE A 56 2.84 4.33 -8.53
C ILE A 56 1.53 5.11 -8.74
N HIS A 57 1.50 6.41 -8.46
CA HIS A 57 0.28 7.22 -8.62
C HIS A 57 -0.09 7.43 -10.09
N GLU A 58 0.90 7.57 -10.97
CA GLU A 58 0.69 7.62 -12.42
C GLU A 58 0.07 6.31 -12.92
N GLN A 59 0.64 5.16 -12.56
CA GLN A 59 0.09 3.85 -12.90
C GLN A 59 -1.31 3.64 -12.29
N ALA A 60 -1.54 4.14 -11.07
CA ALA A 60 -2.82 4.04 -10.39
C ALA A 60 -3.93 4.85 -11.07
N SER A 61 -3.62 5.79 -11.98
CA SER A 61 -4.63 6.47 -12.79
C SER A 61 -5.53 5.50 -13.59
N GLN A 62 -5.01 4.30 -13.89
CA GLN A 62 -5.71 3.24 -14.60
C GLN A 62 -6.55 2.34 -13.67
N TYR A 63 -6.44 2.52 -12.36
CA TYR A 63 -7.10 1.71 -11.34
C TYR A 63 -8.42 2.34 -10.87
N SER A 64 -9.19 1.57 -10.10
CA SER A 64 -10.44 2.07 -9.54
C SER A 64 -10.19 3.28 -8.62
N PRO A 65 -11.16 4.20 -8.46
CA PRO A 65 -11.06 5.29 -7.49
C PRO A 65 -10.69 4.79 -6.09
N GLU A 66 -11.24 3.66 -5.69
CA GLU A 66 -11.00 3.04 -4.39
C GLU A 66 -9.54 2.59 -4.20
N GLN A 67 -8.97 1.92 -5.21
CA GLN A 67 -7.56 1.52 -5.23
C GLN A 67 -6.63 2.73 -5.17
N ARG A 68 -6.95 3.82 -5.88
CA ARG A 68 -6.19 5.08 -5.84
C ARG A 68 -6.17 5.71 -4.46
N ILE A 69 -7.32 5.75 -3.78
CA ILE A 69 -7.40 6.29 -2.41
C ILE A 69 -6.55 5.44 -1.46
N LEU A 70 -6.61 4.11 -1.56
CA LEU A 70 -5.80 3.22 -0.72
C LEU A 70 -4.30 3.41 -0.94
N LEU A 71 -3.85 3.60 -2.18
CA LEU A 71 -2.45 3.90 -2.48
C LEU A 71 -2.02 5.27 -1.94
N ARG A 72 -2.91 6.27 -1.98
CA ARG A 72 -2.63 7.58 -1.38
C ARG A 72 -2.54 7.53 0.14
N ILE A 73 -3.38 6.73 0.79
CA ILE A 73 -3.30 6.47 2.24
C ILE A 73 -1.97 5.78 2.56
N ALA A 74 -1.59 4.74 1.81
CA ALA A 74 -0.30 4.06 1.99
C ALA A 74 0.90 5.01 1.81
N HIS A 75 0.85 5.89 0.80
CA HIS A 75 1.85 6.92 0.55
C HIS A 75 1.97 7.88 1.74
N ALA A 76 0.85 8.40 2.24
CA ALA A 76 0.83 9.31 3.38
C ALA A 76 1.45 8.65 4.63
N LEU A 77 1.06 7.40 4.92
CA LEU A 77 1.60 6.65 6.06
C LEU A 77 3.10 6.36 5.90
N HIS A 78 3.56 6.07 4.69
CA HIS A 78 4.98 5.85 4.42
C HIS A 78 5.83 7.12 4.63
N GLN A 79 5.27 8.30 4.37
CA GLN A 79 5.94 9.60 4.57
C GLN A 79 5.72 10.19 5.98
N ASP A 80 5.16 9.43 6.93
CA ASP A 80 4.72 9.93 8.24
C ASP A 80 3.71 11.09 8.18
N GLY A 81 3.05 11.28 7.04
CA GLY A 81 2.01 12.28 6.82
C GLY A 81 0.66 11.88 7.41
N ASP A 82 -0.27 12.85 7.44
CA ASP A 82 -1.64 12.61 7.86
C ASP A 82 -2.50 12.09 6.71
N CYS A 83 -3.28 11.05 6.98
CA CYS A 83 -4.29 10.56 6.05
C CYS A 83 -5.49 11.51 6.07
N GLN A 84 -5.97 11.90 4.89
CA GLN A 84 -7.21 12.67 4.79
C GLN A 84 -8.40 11.76 5.05
N LEU A 85 -8.88 11.75 6.30
CA LEU A 85 -10.00 10.90 6.75
C LEU A 85 -11.31 11.17 5.98
N SER A 86 -11.46 12.36 5.39
CA SER A 86 -12.57 12.72 4.52
C SER A 86 -12.71 11.79 3.30
N GLU A 87 -11.62 11.17 2.86
CA GLU A 87 -11.61 10.29 1.69
C GLU A 87 -12.14 8.90 1.99
N LEU A 88 -12.19 8.51 3.27
CA LEU A 88 -12.75 7.23 3.71
C LEU A 88 -14.25 7.12 3.39
N GLY A 89 -14.96 8.25 3.31
CA GLY A 89 -16.38 8.28 2.95
C GLY A 89 -16.66 7.82 1.52
N GLN A 90 -15.65 7.84 0.64
CA GLN A 90 -15.76 7.42 -0.76
C GLN A 90 -15.45 5.94 -0.97
N LEU A 91 -14.96 5.26 0.07
CA LEU A 91 -14.59 3.84 0.02
C LEU A 91 -15.80 2.94 0.29
N SER A 92 -15.80 1.76 -0.32
CA SER A 92 -16.76 0.71 0.04
C SER A 92 -16.53 0.26 1.49
N SER A 93 -17.41 -0.61 2.01
CA SER A 93 -17.20 -1.20 3.34
C SER A 93 -15.85 -1.94 3.43
N ALA A 94 -15.47 -2.66 2.37
CA ALA A 94 -14.21 -3.37 2.29
C ALA A 94 -13.02 -2.41 2.22
N GLY A 95 -13.09 -1.38 1.39
CA GLY A 95 -12.04 -0.36 1.29
C GLY A 95 -11.85 0.43 2.58
N ARG A 96 -12.94 0.78 3.29
CA ARG A 96 -12.87 1.41 4.62
C ARG A 96 -12.16 0.51 5.62
N SER A 97 -12.48 -0.78 5.64
CA SER A 97 -11.83 -1.74 6.52
C SER A 97 -10.34 -1.87 6.22
N ALA A 98 -9.98 -1.91 4.93
CA ALA A 98 -8.59 -1.92 4.49
C ALA A 98 -7.85 -0.63 4.90
N ALA A 99 -8.46 0.54 4.71
CA ALA A 99 -7.87 1.81 5.11
C ALA A 99 -7.68 1.91 6.63
N ILE A 100 -8.66 1.48 7.43
CA ILE A 100 -8.54 1.43 8.89
C ILE A 100 -7.42 0.48 9.33
N MET A 101 -7.31 -0.69 8.67
CA MET A 101 -6.20 -1.61 8.91
C MET A 101 -4.86 -0.93 8.66
N LEU A 102 -4.69 -0.27 7.51
CA LEU A 102 -3.46 0.45 7.16
C LEU A 102 -3.11 1.53 8.18
N ILE A 103 -4.08 2.36 8.56
CA ILE A 103 -3.89 3.42 9.57
C ILE A 103 -3.51 2.81 10.93
N GLY A 104 -4.15 1.70 11.31
CA GLY A 104 -3.87 0.99 12.56
C GLY A 104 -2.44 0.43 12.65
N LEU A 105 -1.80 0.11 11.52
CA LEU A 105 -0.40 -0.36 11.49
C LEU A 105 0.61 0.71 11.94
N ARG A 106 0.26 2.00 11.85
CA ARG A 106 1.13 3.09 12.30
C ARG A 106 1.27 3.14 13.83
N TYR A 107 0.26 2.66 14.56
CA TYR A 107 0.18 2.78 16.02
C TYR A 107 0.54 1.50 16.77
N ARG A 108 1.17 0.53 16.09
CA ARG A 108 1.69 -0.71 16.67
C ARG A 108 3.21 -0.67 16.71
#